data_AF-A0A1W5ZWW3-F1
#
_entry.id   AF-A0A1W5ZWW3-F1
#
_cell.length_a   1.000
_cell.length_b   1.000
_cell.length_c   1.000
_cell.angle_alpha   90.00
_cell.angle_beta   90.00
_cell.angle_gamma   90.00
#
_symmetry.space_group_name_H-M   'P 1'
#
loop_
_entity.id
_entity.type
_entity.pdbx_description
1 polymer ?
#
loop_
_entity_poly.entity_id
_entity_poly.type
_entity_poly.pdbx_seq_one_letter_code
_entity_poly.pdbx_strand_id
1 'polypeptide(L)'
;MTILIALDDGHGMNTAGKRTPFIPELGRSIKENEFNRAVVRILRQELERCGFATLLVAPTDEDIPLVKRTDLANVRKADIYVSIHYNAFDGSFSGQNPSGIEIYVYPGNLNAESGKLATAVGKYLRQGTKQNWRGIKEADFHVLRETNMPAILTENGFMDNKEEALLMINESFQREVAVEHAKGICEYFNVSYIPPSNEDETDFSDVPPDSYYADAVKRAKDLGLLNGYPDGRFLPDKNLTRAEFAVALMRLYDKLK
;
A
#
# COMPACT_ATOMS: atom_id res chain seq x y z
N MET A 1 -4.58 20.84 13.04
CA MET A 1 -4.93 19.45 13.39
C MET A 1 -4.32 18.57 12.32
N THR A 2 -3.63 17.49 12.69
CA THR A 2 -3.06 16.55 11.73
C THR A 2 -4.15 15.60 11.27
N ILE A 3 -4.36 15.47 9.96
CA ILE A 3 -5.35 14.58 9.35
C ILE A 3 -4.86 13.13 9.49
N LEU A 4 -5.70 12.25 10.02
CA LEU A 4 -5.41 10.84 10.28
C LEU A 4 -6.09 9.94 9.23
N ILE A 5 -5.28 9.17 8.50
CA ILE A 5 -5.74 8.23 7.47
C ILE A 5 -5.67 6.81 8.02
N ALA A 6 -6.83 6.13 8.13
CA ALA A 6 -6.85 4.70 8.42
C ALA A 6 -6.58 3.91 7.13
N LEU A 7 -5.56 3.06 7.17
CA LEU A 7 -5.12 2.24 6.05
C LEU A 7 -5.32 0.76 6.39
N ASP A 8 -6.00 0.07 5.50
CA ASP A 8 -6.39 -1.33 5.63
C ASP A 8 -5.77 -2.15 4.48
N ASP A 9 -4.79 -3.00 4.78
CA ASP A 9 -4.32 -4.01 3.84
C ASP A 9 -5.24 -5.22 3.94
N GLY A 10 -6.16 -5.34 2.98
CA GLY A 10 -7.18 -6.37 2.98
C GLY A 10 -6.63 -7.76 3.26
N HIS A 11 -7.35 -8.52 4.09
CA HIS A 11 -7.00 -9.89 4.51
C HIS A 11 -5.73 -9.99 5.35
N GLY A 12 -5.32 -11.22 5.69
CA GLY A 12 -3.98 -11.55 6.18
C GLY A 12 -3.29 -12.56 5.26
N MET A 13 -1.98 -12.79 5.49
CA MET A 13 -1.12 -13.61 4.62
C MET A 13 -1.60 -15.07 4.47
N ASN A 14 -2.38 -15.58 5.43
CA ASN A 14 -2.85 -16.96 5.42
C ASN A 14 -4.38 -17.09 5.26
N THR A 15 -5.04 -16.04 4.80
CA THR A 15 -6.50 -16.06 4.56
C THR A 15 -6.87 -17.14 3.55
N ALA A 16 -7.86 -17.96 3.88
CA ALA A 16 -8.30 -19.05 3.01
C ALA A 16 -8.90 -18.49 1.72
N GLY A 17 -8.52 -19.05 0.57
CA GLY A 17 -9.04 -18.67 -0.74
C GLY A 17 -8.49 -17.36 -1.34
N LYS A 18 -7.83 -16.49 -0.57
CA LYS A 18 -7.35 -15.17 -1.03
C LYS A 18 -5.99 -15.23 -1.72
N ARG A 19 -5.98 -15.85 -2.89
CA ARG A 19 -4.78 -16.11 -3.71
C ARG A 19 -5.14 -16.40 -5.17
N THR A 20 -4.18 -16.15 -6.05
CA THR A 20 -4.26 -16.53 -7.47
C THR A 20 -4.42 -18.05 -7.63
N PRO A 21 -4.95 -18.52 -8.78
CA PRO A 21 -4.67 -19.87 -9.26
C PRO A 21 -3.15 -20.14 -9.30
N PHE A 22 -2.75 -21.41 -9.34
CA PHE A 22 -1.33 -21.78 -9.35
C PHE A 22 -0.63 -21.23 -10.61
N ILE A 23 0.54 -20.59 -10.44
CA ILE A 23 1.34 -20.02 -11.53
C ILE A 23 2.58 -20.89 -11.75
N PRO A 24 2.64 -21.72 -12.82
CA PRO A 24 3.76 -22.63 -13.06
C PRO A 24 5.12 -21.93 -13.16
N GLU A 25 5.15 -20.73 -13.75
CA GLU A 25 6.38 -19.94 -13.93
C GLU A 25 7.00 -19.50 -12.60
N LEU A 26 6.20 -19.39 -11.54
CA LEU A 26 6.63 -19.04 -10.18
C LEU A 26 6.74 -20.25 -9.25
N GLY A 27 6.22 -21.41 -9.66
CA GLY A 27 6.11 -22.60 -8.81
C GLY A 27 5.19 -22.42 -7.59
N ARG A 28 4.34 -21.38 -7.56
CA ARG A 28 3.45 -21.06 -6.43
C ARG A 28 2.25 -20.22 -6.87
N SER A 29 1.24 -20.11 -6.00
CA SER A 29 0.25 -19.03 -6.07
C SER A 29 0.80 -17.77 -5.42
N ILE A 30 0.25 -16.62 -5.82
CA ILE A 30 0.46 -15.34 -5.14
C ILE A 30 -0.73 -15.10 -4.22
N LYS A 31 -0.48 -14.74 -2.97
CA LYS A 31 -1.51 -14.41 -1.98
C LYS A 31 -1.91 -12.95 -2.14
N GLU A 32 -3.19 -12.64 -2.00
CA GLU A 32 -3.72 -11.27 -2.18
C GLU A 32 -2.98 -10.26 -1.28
N ASN A 33 -2.75 -10.63 -0.02
CA ASN A 33 -2.09 -9.75 0.94
C ASN A 33 -0.59 -9.50 0.64
N GLU A 34 0.06 -10.25 -0.26
CA GLU A 34 1.39 -9.87 -0.78
C GLU A 34 1.33 -8.52 -1.50
N PHE A 35 0.27 -8.28 -2.29
CA PHE A 35 0.02 -7.01 -2.95
C PHE A 35 -0.52 -5.97 -1.97
N ASN A 36 -1.60 -6.30 -1.24
CA ASN A 36 -2.31 -5.32 -0.40
C ASN A 36 -1.38 -4.67 0.62
N ARG A 37 -0.57 -5.47 1.32
CA ARG A 37 0.38 -4.97 2.32
C ARG A 37 1.50 -4.15 1.69
N ALA A 38 2.01 -4.56 0.54
CA ALA A 38 3.08 -3.83 -0.13
C ALA A 38 2.60 -2.43 -0.56
N VAL A 39 1.41 -2.34 -1.16
CA VAL A 39 0.79 -1.06 -1.54
C VAL A 39 0.51 -0.21 -0.30
N VAL A 40 -0.09 -0.75 0.75
CA VAL A 40 -0.39 0.01 1.99
C VAL A 40 0.88 0.54 2.65
N ARG A 41 1.96 -0.25 2.67
CA ARG A 41 3.26 0.19 3.21
C ARG A 41 3.82 1.38 2.44
N ILE A 42 3.77 1.35 1.11
CA ILE A 42 4.24 2.47 0.27
C ILE A 42 3.30 3.67 0.44
N LEU A 43 1.98 3.47 0.33
CA LEU A 43 0.97 4.51 0.50
C LEU A 43 1.12 5.24 1.83
N ARG A 44 1.41 4.52 2.91
CA ARG A 44 1.74 5.11 4.20
C ARG A 44 2.90 6.10 4.11
N GLN A 45 4.02 5.72 3.49
CA GLN A 45 5.20 6.58 3.33
C GLN A 45 4.86 7.83 2.51
N GLU A 46 4.14 7.66 1.41
CA GLU A 46 3.69 8.74 0.53
C GLU A 46 2.82 9.76 1.28
N LEU A 47 1.86 9.27 2.08
CA LEU A 47 0.96 10.11 2.88
C LEU A 47 1.71 10.81 4.03
N GLU A 48 2.58 10.11 4.74
CA GLU A 48 3.38 10.71 5.82
C GLU A 48 4.29 11.83 5.30
N ARG A 49 4.88 11.65 4.10
CA ARG A 49 5.66 12.69 3.42
C ARG A 49 4.83 13.92 3.08
N CYS A 50 3.55 13.74 2.77
CA CYS A 50 2.61 14.84 2.51
C CYS A 50 2.02 15.46 3.80
N GLY A 51 2.48 15.03 4.99
CA GLY A 51 2.09 15.61 6.28
C GLY A 51 0.85 14.97 6.92
N PHE A 52 0.35 13.86 6.39
CA PHE A 52 -0.73 13.09 7.01
C PHE A 52 -0.19 12.22 8.14
N ALA A 53 -1.01 12.00 9.18
CA ALA A 53 -0.81 10.88 10.10
C ALA A 53 -1.46 9.63 9.51
N THR A 54 -0.90 8.45 9.79
CA THR A 54 -1.45 7.18 9.32
C THR A 54 -1.71 6.21 10.46
N LEU A 55 -2.72 5.35 10.28
CA LEU A 55 -3.09 4.27 11.19
C LEU A 55 -3.26 2.99 10.39
N LEU A 56 -2.37 2.02 10.58
CA LEU A 56 -2.56 0.66 10.06
C LEU A 56 -3.58 -0.07 10.93
N VAL A 57 -4.70 -0.49 10.35
CA VAL A 57 -5.76 -1.19 11.10
C VAL A 57 -5.60 -2.71 11.13
N ALA A 58 -4.72 -3.26 10.28
CA ALA A 58 -4.33 -4.67 10.25
C ALA A 58 -2.79 -4.85 10.19
N PRO A 59 -2.02 -4.38 11.19
CA PRO A 59 -0.55 -4.26 11.10
C PRO A 59 0.24 -5.59 11.16
N THR A 60 -0.41 -6.74 11.04
CA THR A 60 0.20 -8.07 11.26
C THR A 60 -0.07 -9.01 10.09
N ASP A 61 0.66 -10.13 10.06
CA ASP A 61 0.44 -11.19 9.07
C ASP A 61 -0.87 -11.96 9.24
N GLU A 62 -1.47 -11.87 10.42
CA GLU A 62 -2.76 -12.48 10.73
C GLU A 62 -3.91 -11.76 10.04
N ASP A 63 -4.94 -12.52 9.68
CA ASP A 63 -6.17 -11.91 9.17
C ASP A 63 -6.96 -11.31 10.35
N ILE A 64 -6.80 -10.00 10.54
CA ILE A 64 -7.51 -9.26 11.58
C ILE A 64 -9.01 -9.24 11.26
N PRO A 65 -9.91 -9.64 12.19
CA PRO A 65 -11.36 -9.59 11.96
C PRO A 65 -11.84 -8.20 11.53
N LEU A 66 -12.76 -8.15 10.56
CA LEU A 66 -13.27 -6.90 9.97
C LEU A 66 -13.77 -5.90 11.03
N VAL A 67 -14.49 -6.38 12.05
CA VAL A 67 -14.96 -5.56 13.18
C VAL A 67 -13.80 -4.87 13.91
N LYS A 68 -12.70 -5.58 14.17
CA LYS A 68 -11.54 -4.98 14.83
C LYS A 68 -10.90 -3.89 13.97
N ARG A 69 -10.87 -4.07 12.65
CA ARG A 69 -10.34 -3.08 11.69
C ARG A 69 -11.15 -1.78 11.76
N THR A 70 -12.48 -1.89 11.69
CA THR A 70 -13.40 -0.75 11.75
C THR A 70 -13.43 -0.08 13.12
N ASP A 71 -13.47 -0.88 14.19
CA ASP A 71 -13.50 -0.37 15.57
C ASP A 71 -12.24 0.45 15.88
N LEU A 72 -11.06 -0.02 15.42
CA LEU A 72 -9.82 0.71 15.63
C LEU A 72 -9.84 2.06 14.91
N ALA A 73 -10.29 2.12 13.65
CA ALA A 73 -10.43 3.39 12.93
C ALA A 73 -11.42 4.33 13.62
N ASN A 74 -12.56 3.80 14.08
CA ASN A 74 -13.61 4.55 14.78
C ASN A 74 -13.12 5.11 16.12
N VAL A 75 -12.49 4.28 16.96
CA VAL A 75 -11.94 4.68 18.25
C VAL A 75 -10.86 5.75 18.09
N ARG A 76 -10.03 5.63 17.05
CA ARG A 76 -8.97 6.59 16.75
C ARG A 76 -9.46 7.84 16.02
N LYS A 77 -10.74 7.87 15.63
CA LYS A 77 -11.38 8.97 14.92
C LYS A 77 -10.59 9.37 13.67
N ALA A 78 -10.25 8.37 12.86
CA ALA A 78 -9.63 8.64 11.57
C ALA A 78 -10.53 9.54 10.71
N ASP A 79 -9.92 10.39 9.90
CA ASP A 79 -10.63 11.34 9.03
C ASP A 79 -11.14 10.65 7.76
N ILE A 80 -10.45 9.62 7.26
CA ILE A 80 -10.93 8.70 6.21
C ILE A 80 -10.43 7.26 6.47
N TYR A 81 -11.06 6.30 5.80
CA TYR A 81 -10.67 4.88 5.76
C TYR A 81 -10.41 4.44 4.32
N VAL A 82 -9.26 3.83 4.06
CA VAL A 82 -8.86 3.35 2.73
C VAL A 82 -8.46 1.88 2.83
N SER A 83 -9.26 1.00 2.22
CA SER A 83 -8.93 -0.42 2.08
C SER A 83 -8.35 -0.73 0.71
N ILE A 84 -7.25 -1.46 0.68
CA ILE A 84 -6.58 -1.91 -0.53
C ILE A 84 -6.79 -3.41 -0.71
N HIS A 85 -7.31 -3.79 -1.87
CA HIS A 85 -7.60 -5.16 -2.26
C HIS A 85 -7.17 -5.46 -3.71
N TYR A 86 -7.22 -6.74 -4.04
CA TYR A 86 -7.12 -7.27 -5.40
C TYR A 86 -8.30 -8.21 -5.65
N ASN A 87 -8.96 -8.06 -6.79
CA ASN A 87 -10.24 -8.69 -7.05
C ASN A 87 -10.06 -10.16 -7.43
N ALA A 88 -11.16 -10.90 -7.42
CA ALA A 88 -11.29 -12.22 -8.03
C ALA A 88 -12.70 -12.40 -8.57
N PHE A 89 -12.86 -13.22 -9.59
CA PHE A 89 -14.15 -13.53 -10.20
C PHE A 89 -14.56 -15.01 -10.04
N ASP A 90 -13.85 -15.93 -10.70
CA ASP A 90 -14.17 -17.37 -10.70
C ASP A 90 -13.03 -18.27 -10.23
N GLY A 91 -11.86 -17.68 -9.92
CA GLY A 91 -10.71 -18.39 -9.40
C GLY A 91 -10.01 -19.27 -10.45
N SER A 92 -10.17 -18.97 -11.74
CA SER A 92 -9.57 -19.74 -12.84
C SER A 92 -8.94 -18.85 -13.91
N PHE A 93 -7.68 -19.14 -14.29
CA PHE A 93 -7.05 -18.51 -15.46
C PHE A 93 -7.65 -18.94 -16.82
N SER A 94 -8.56 -19.92 -16.80
CA SER A 94 -9.26 -20.41 -18.00
C SER A 94 -10.74 -20.06 -18.03
N GLY A 95 -11.21 -19.33 -17.01
CA GLY A 95 -12.59 -18.90 -16.87
C GLY A 95 -12.88 -17.61 -17.62
N GLN A 96 -13.80 -16.81 -17.06
CA GLN A 96 -13.95 -15.44 -17.53
C GLN A 96 -12.68 -14.68 -17.13
N ASN A 97 -12.16 -13.82 -18.02
CA ASN A 97 -10.91 -13.11 -17.81
C ASN A 97 -11.14 -11.59 -17.61
N PRO A 98 -11.90 -11.17 -16.56
CA PRO A 98 -12.06 -9.76 -16.28
C PRO A 98 -10.72 -9.14 -15.93
N SER A 99 -10.60 -7.83 -16.15
CA SER A 99 -9.45 -7.05 -15.74
C SER A 99 -9.88 -5.66 -15.34
N GLY A 100 -8.99 -4.97 -14.63
CA GLY A 100 -9.13 -3.56 -14.34
C GLY A 100 -9.30 -3.22 -12.87
N ILE A 101 -9.33 -1.91 -12.62
CA ILE A 101 -9.44 -1.31 -11.29
C ILE A 101 -10.87 -0.81 -11.07
N GLU A 102 -11.39 -1.04 -9.87
CA GLU A 102 -12.66 -0.50 -9.39
C GLU A 102 -12.53 0.02 -7.95
N ILE A 103 -13.40 0.97 -7.60
CA ILE A 103 -13.49 1.51 -6.24
C ILE A 103 -14.92 1.30 -5.74
N TYR A 104 -15.04 0.88 -4.49
CA TYR A 104 -16.30 0.68 -3.80
C TYR A 104 -16.50 1.71 -2.69
N VAL A 105 -17.74 2.19 -2.58
CA VAL A 105 -18.28 2.91 -1.41
C VAL A 105 -19.50 2.15 -0.89
N TYR A 106 -19.93 2.46 0.34
CA TYR A 106 -21.16 1.89 0.88
C TYR A 106 -22.41 2.38 0.09
N PRO A 107 -23.48 1.57 -0.07
CA PRO A 107 -24.69 1.99 -0.76
C PRO A 107 -25.30 3.28 -0.21
N GLY A 108 -25.60 4.22 -1.10
CA GLY A 108 -26.08 5.56 -0.77
C GLY A 108 -24.97 6.61 -0.61
N ASN A 109 -23.70 6.21 -0.59
CA ASN A 109 -22.57 7.13 -0.37
C ASN A 109 -21.89 7.60 -1.66
N LEU A 110 -22.34 7.18 -2.85
CA LEU A 110 -21.75 7.60 -4.13
C LEU A 110 -21.74 9.13 -4.33
N ASN A 111 -22.73 9.84 -3.81
CA ASN A 111 -22.82 11.30 -3.87
C ASN A 111 -22.45 11.99 -2.53
N ALA A 112 -21.92 11.24 -1.57
CA ALA A 112 -21.48 11.73 -0.26
C ALA A 112 -19.95 11.91 -0.21
N GLU A 113 -19.41 12.14 0.99
CA GLU A 113 -17.96 12.32 1.18
C GLU A 113 -17.13 11.12 0.71
N SER A 114 -17.60 9.89 0.90
CA SER A 114 -16.93 8.69 0.38
C SER A 114 -16.87 8.69 -1.15
N GLY A 115 -17.94 9.13 -1.81
CA GLY A 115 -17.98 9.27 -3.26
C GLY A 115 -17.04 10.34 -3.80
N LYS A 116 -16.88 11.46 -3.08
CA LYS A 116 -15.88 12.50 -3.41
C LYS A 116 -14.46 11.96 -3.26
N LEU A 117 -14.17 11.25 -2.17
CA LEU A 117 -12.91 10.58 -1.95
C LEU A 117 -12.61 9.56 -3.06
N ALA A 118 -13.57 8.68 -3.37
CA ALA A 118 -13.46 7.70 -4.44
C ALA A 118 -13.24 8.36 -5.82
N THR A 119 -13.88 9.50 -6.08
CA THR A 119 -13.71 10.26 -7.32
C THR A 119 -12.30 10.83 -7.44
N ALA A 120 -11.78 11.41 -6.36
CA ALA A 120 -10.42 11.95 -6.33
C ALA A 120 -9.38 10.84 -6.52
N VAL A 121 -9.48 9.73 -5.79
CA VAL A 121 -8.58 8.57 -5.94
C VAL A 121 -8.71 7.92 -7.32
N GLY A 122 -9.93 7.71 -7.80
CA GLY A 122 -10.21 7.09 -9.10
C GLY A 122 -9.68 7.91 -10.28
N LYS A 123 -9.70 9.24 -10.19
CA LYS A 123 -9.11 10.15 -11.19
C LYS A 123 -7.63 9.83 -11.41
N TYR A 124 -6.86 9.71 -10.34
CA TYR A 124 -5.41 9.47 -10.39
C TYR A 124 -5.09 8.03 -10.79
N LEU A 125 -5.78 7.04 -10.22
CA LEU A 125 -5.60 5.64 -10.62
C LEU A 125 -5.83 5.43 -12.12
N ARG A 126 -6.88 6.06 -12.68
CA ARG A 126 -7.17 6.01 -14.11
C ARG A 126 -6.10 6.68 -14.99
N GLN A 127 -5.38 7.67 -14.46
CA GLN A 127 -4.36 8.42 -15.20
C GLN A 127 -2.98 7.78 -15.11
N GLY A 128 -2.61 7.29 -13.92
CA GLY A 128 -1.29 6.73 -13.68
C GLY A 128 -1.17 5.27 -14.12
N THR A 129 -2.22 4.47 -13.95
CA THR A 129 -2.13 3.03 -14.20
C THR A 129 -2.59 2.63 -15.61
N LYS A 130 -2.14 1.46 -16.09
CA LYS A 130 -2.51 0.94 -17.43
C LYS A 130 -3.77 0.08 -17.41
N GLN A 131 -4.29 -0.24 -16.23
CA GLN A 131 -5.41 -1.15 -16.03
C GLN A 131 -6.71 -0.52 -16.53
N ASN A 132 -7.65 -1.38 -16.93
CA ASN A 132 -8.96 -0.93 -17.36
C ASN A 132 -9.68 -0.23 -16.20
N TRP A 133 -10.21 0.98 -16.42
CA TRP A 133 -11.03 1.66 -15.42
C TRP A 133 -12.46 1.11 -15.44
N ARG A 134 -12.91 0.49 -14.35
CA ARG A 134 -14.22 -0.17 -14.22
C ARG A 134 -15.24 0.66 -13.45
N GLY A 135 -14.85 1.83 -12.98
CA GLY A 135 -15.74 2.79 -12.33
C GLY A 135 -15.75 2.71 -10.80
N ILE A 136 -16.55 3.61 -10.23
CA ILE A 136 -16.89 3.62 -8.79
C ILE A 136 -18.24 2.94 -8.64
N LYS A 137 -18.34 2.05 -7.67
CA LYS A 137 -19.49 1.18 -7.42
C LYS A 137 -19.91 1.25 -5.97
N GLU A 138 -21.12 0.77 -5.71
CA GLU A 138 -21.62 0.61 -4.35
C GLU A 138 -21.65 -0.87 -3.97
N ALA A 139 -21.18 -1.20 -2.76
CA ALA A 139 -21.22 -2.55 -2.23
C ALA A 139 -21.32 -2.55 -0.70
N ASP A 140 -22.06 -3.51 -0.16
CA ASP A 140 -22.33 -3.67 1.28
C ASP A 140 -21.17 -4.40 2.00
N PHE A 141 -19.96 -3.87 1.88
CA PHE A 141 -18.80 -4.40 2.58
C PHE A 141 -18.76 -3.89 4.02
N HIS A 142 -18.46 -4.78 4.97
CA HIS A 142 -18.37 -4.46 6.40
C HIS A 142 -17.52 -3.22 6.69
N VAL A 143 -16.32 -3.15 6.10
CA VAL A 143 -15.39 -2.04 6.34
C VAL A 143 -15.86 -0.70 5.78
N LEU A 144 -16.82 -0.70 4.86
CA LEU A 144 -17.44 0.52 4.34
C LEU A 144 -18.68 0.90 5.15
N ARG A 145 -19.41 -0.10 5.65
CA ARG A 145 -20.66 0.07 6.41
C ARG A 145 -20.41 0.52 7.86
N GLU A 146 -19.43 -0.08 8.52
CA GLU A 146 -19.24 0.05 9.98
C GLU A 146 -18.20 1.10 10.39
N THR A 147 -17.60 1.80 9.43
CA THR A 147 -16.73 2.96 9.68
C THR A 147 -17.54 4.24 9.81
N ASN A 148 -17.19 5.10 10.77
CA ASN A 148 -17.87 6.38 11.04
C ASN A 148 -17.37 7.54 10.17
N MET A 149 -16.28 7.35 9.44
CA MET A 149 -15.67 8.34 8.54
C MET A 149 -15.87 7.93 7.08
N PRO A 150 -15.64 8.84 6.11
CA PRO A 150 -15.69 8.47 4.69
C PRO A 150 -14.73 7.32 4.39
N ALA A 151 -15.27 6.24 3.82
CA ALA A 151 -14.52 5.03 3.52
C ALA A 151 -14.57 4.66 2.03
N ILE A 152 -13.45 4.17 1.50
CA ILE A 152 -13.35 3.54 0.19
C ILE A 152 -12.65 2.19 0.29
N LEU A 153 -12.98 1.28 -0.62
CA LEU A 153 -12.25 0.04 -0.86
C LEU A 153 -11.85 -0.01 -2.34
N THR A 154 -10.58 -0.21 -2.64
CA THR A 154 -10.09 -0.30 -4.02
C THR A 154 -9.72 -1.73 -4.37
N GLU A 155 -10.21 -2.18 -5.51
CA GLU A 155 -9.84 -3.45 -6.14
C GLU A 155 -8.90 -3.13 -7.30
N ASN A 156 -7.61 -3.47 -7.17
CA ASN A 156 -6.56 -2.91 -8.04
C ASN A 156 -6.14 -3.82 -9.21
N GLY A 157 -7.04 -4.69 -9.64
CA GLY A 157 -6.84 -5.72 -10.67
C GLY A 157 -7.55 -7.01 -10.27
N PHE A 158 -7.41 -8.08 -11.07
CA PHE A 158 -8.00 -9.40 -10.84
C PHE A 158 -6.92 -10.49 -10.68
N MET A 159 -6.90 -11.17 -9.54
CA MET A 159 -5.90 -12.19 -9.21
C MET A 159 -6.08 -13.50 -10.00
N ASP A 160 -7.24 -13.67 -10.63
CA ASP A 160 -7.57 -14.75 -11.56
C ASP A 160 -7.52 -14.33 -13.03
N ASN A 161 -7.01 -13.12 -13.31
CA ASN A 161 -6.48 -12.75 -14.63
C ASN A 161 -4.96 -12.95 -14.64
N LYS A 162 -4.43 -13.80 -15.54
CA LYS A 162 -3.00 -14.18 -15.49
C LYS A 162 -2.04 -12.99 -15.64
N GLU A 163 -2.40 -12.00 -16.46
CA GLU A 163 -1.55 -10.82 -16.68
C GLU A 163 -1.53 -9.93 -15.44
N GLU A 164 -2.70 -9.65 -14.85
CA GLU A 164 -2.81 -8.85 -13.62
C GLU A 164 -2.27 -9.58 -12.38
N ALA A 165 -2.44 -10.91 -12.32
CA ALA A 165 -1.86 -11.74 -11.26
C ALA A 165 -0.34 -11.57 -11.15
N LEU A 166 0.37 -11.49 -12.27
CA LEU A 166 1.83 -11.25 -12.26
C LEU A 166 2.19 -9.83 -11.83
N LEU A 167 1.29 -8.86 -12.04
CA LEU A 167 1.49 -7.49 -11.54
C LEU A 167 1.38 -7.40 -10.03
N MET A 168 0.68 -8.33 -9.36
CA MET A 168 0.57 -8.35 -7.90
C MET A 168 1.92 -8.36 -7.18
N ILE A 169 2.98 -8.89 -7.81
CA ILE A 169 4.35 -8.92 -7.27
C ILE A 169 5.30 -7.97 -8.02
N ASN A 170 4.79 -7.15 -8.94
CA ASN A 170 5.59 -6.16 -9.64
C ASN A 170 5.70 -4.89 -8.76
N GLU A 171 6.91 -4.61 -8.27
CA GLU A 171 7.13 -3.49 -7.34
C GLU A 171 6.80 -2.12 -7.95
N SER A 172 7.09 -1.90 -9.24
CA SER A 172 6.77 -0.65 -9.93
C SER A 172 5.26 -0.43 -9.99
N PHE A 173 4.47 -1.48 -10.24
CA PHE A 173 3.02 -1.40 -10.23
C PHE A 173 2.45 -1.17 -8.82
N GLN A 174 2.96 -1.88 -7.81
CA GLN A 174 2.56 -1.65 -6.41
C GLN A 174 2.83 -0.18 -6.00
N ARG A 175 3.99 0.37 -6.39
CA ARG A 175 4.34 1.77 -6.15
C ARG A 175 3.42 2.73 -6.90
N GLU A 176 3.17 2.49 -8.19
CA GLU A 176 2.28 3.33 -8.99
C GLU A 176 0.88 3.40 -8.37
N VAL A 177 0.31 2.26 -7.99
CA VAL A 177 -0.99 2.21 -7.29
C VAL A 177 -0.95 3.02 -6.00
N ALA A 178 0.08 2.86 -5.15
CA ALA A 178 0.22 3.63 -3.92
C ALA A 178 0.35 5.15 -4.16
N VAL A 179 1.16 5.56 -5.13
CA VAL A 179 1.37 6.97 -5.50
C VAL A 179 0.07 7.60 -6.00
N GLU A 180 -0.68 6.91 -6.85
CA GLU A 180 -1.95 7.43 -7.36
C GLU A 180 -3.03 7.52 -6.27
N HIS A 181 -3.06 6.59 -5.31
CA HIS A 181 -3.89 6.73 -4.11
C HIS A 181 -3.49 7.96 -3.29
N ALA A 182 -2.19 8.16 -3.03
CA ALA A 182 -1.69 9.29 -2.26
C ALA A 182 -2.05 10.63 -2.92
N LYS A 183 -1.87 10.76 -4.25
CA LYS A 183 -2.28 11.96 -5.01
C LYS A 183 -3.77 12.24 -4.88
N GLY A 184 -4.62 11.21 -5.01
CA GLY A 184 -6.07 11.37 -4.86
C GLY A 184 -6.51 11.77 -3.45
N ILE A 185 -5.88 11.20 -2.42
CA ILE A 185 -6.12 11.58 -1.02
C ILE A 185 -5.65 13.02 -0.76
N CYS A 186 -4.49 13.41 -1.29
CA CYS A 186 -3.98 14.78 -1.26
C CYS A 186 -5.00 15.74 -1.90
N GLU A 187 -5.51 15.45 -3.10
CA GLU A 187 -6.54 16.25 -3.76
C GLU A 187 -7.83 16.35 -2.93
N TYR A 188 -8.31 15.24 -2.35
CA TYR A 188 -9.52 15.22 -1.52
C TYR A 188 -9.42 16.18 -0.33
N PHE A 189 -8.25 16.25 0.32
CA PHE A 189 -8.00 17.16 1.45
C PHE A 189 -7.45 18.53 1.05
N ASN A 190 -7.31 18.82 -0.25
CA ASN A 190 -6.67 20.03 -0.76
C ASN A 190 -5.26 20.25 -0.18
N VAL A 191 -4.50 19.16 -0.05
CA VAL A 191 -3.09 19.13 0.32
C VAL A 191 -2.27 18.93 -0.95
N SER A 192 -1.16 19.64 -1.09
CA SER A 192 -0.24 19.41 -2.21
C SER A 192 0.45 18.06 -2.04
N TYR A 193 0.35 17.18 -3.05
CA TYR A 193 1.16 15.97 -3.09
C TYR A 193 2.64 16.34 -3.22
N ILE A 194 3.46 15.78 -2.34
CA ILE A 194 4.91 15.97 -2.33
C ILE A 194 5.54 14.69 -2.91
N PRO A 195 6.07 14.72 -4.15
CA PRO A 195 6.78 13.57 -4.69
C PRO A 195 8.05 13.30 -3.86
N PRO A 196 8.59 12.06 -3.88
CA PRO A 196 9.92 11.83 -3.34
C PRO A 196 10.91 12.74 -4.06
N SER A 197 11.83 13.35 -3.33
CA SER A 197 12.83 14.26 -3.88
C SER A 197 14.00 13.49 -4.48
N ASN A 198 14.75 14.06 -5.43
CA ASN A 198 16.02 13.44 -5.88
C ASN A 198 17.09 13.45 -4.77
N GLU A 199 16.92 14.27 -3.73
CA GLU A 199 17.73 14.15 -2.53
C GLU A 199 17.39 12.85 -1.79
N ASP A 200 16.16 12.31 -1.93
CA ASP A 200 15.72 10.99 -1.43
C ASP A 200 16.35 9.78 -2.15
N GLU A 201 17.15 10.02 -3.20
CA GLU A 201 17.98 8.98 -3.79
C GLU A 201 19.20 8.71 -2.90
N THR A 202 19.54 7.43 -2.76
CA THR A 202 20.79 7.07 -2.11
C THR A 202 21.91 7.07 -3.15
N ASP A 203 23.12 7.51 -2.77
CA ASP A 203 24.32 7.29 -3.62
C ASP A 203 24.73 5.81 -3.76
N PHE A 204 23.92 4.85 -3.30
CA PHE A 204 24.23 3.43 -3.44
C PHE A 204 23.78 2.91 -4.80
N SER A 205 24.73 2.35 -5.53
CA SER A 205 24.54 1.81 -6.88
C SER A 205 23.55 0.63 -6.97
N ASP A 206 23.27 -0.04 -5.85
CA ASP A 206 22.37 -1.19 -5.73
C ASP A 206 21.11 -0.87 -4.93
N VAL A 207 20.78 0.41 -4.77
CA VAL A 207 19.54 0.87 -4.14
C VAL A 207 18.82 1.77 -5.12
N PRO A 208 18.04 1.17 -6.05
CA PRO A 208 17.19 1.94 -6.95
C PRO A 208 16.26 2.86 -6.15
N PRO A 209 16.07 4.14 -6.57
CA PRO A 209 15.18 5.09 -5.90
C PRO A 209 13.75 4.58 -5.70
N ASP A 210 13.29 3.73 -6.62
CA ASP A 210 11.98 3.12 -6.61
C ASP A 210 11.91 1.81 -5.82
N SER A 211 13.01 1.34 -5.22
CA SER A 211 13.01 0.16 -4.35
C SER A 211 12.27 0.41 -3.05
N TYR A 212 11.59 -0.62 -2.56
CA TYR A 212 10.72 -0.48 -1.38
C TYR A 212 11.47 -0.10 -0.09
N TYR A 213 12.78 -0.37 -0.03
CA TYR A 213 13.66 -0.08 1.09
C TYR A 213 14.46 1.21 0.92
N ALA A 214 14.38 1.89 -0.24
CA ALA A 214 15.22 3.05 -0.56
C ALA A 214 15.18 4.13 0.54
N ASP A 215 13.98 4.53 0.97
CA ASP A 215 13.79 5.51 2.05
C ASP A 215 14.42 5.06 3.38
N ALA A 216 14.30 3.77 3.72
CA ALA A 216 14.85 3.22 4.95
C ALA A 216 16.38 3.19 4.90
N VAL A 217 16.95 2.81 3.76
CA VAL A 217 18.39 2.83 3.51
C VAL A 217 18.93 4.26 3.59
N LYS A 218 18.27 5.19 2.91
CA LYS A 218 18.62 6.60 2.98
C LYS A 218 18.61 7.11 4.41
N ARG A 219 17.51 6.89 5.13
CA ARG A 219 17.40 7.37 6.52
C ARG A 219 18.46 6.76 7.43
N ALA A 220 18.79 5.49 7.23
CA ALA A 220 19.90 4.85 7.95
C ALA A 220 21.26 5.51 7.61
N LYS A 221 21.48 5.89 6.34
CA LYS A 221 22.68 6.60 5.88
C LYS A 221 22.75 8.04 6.40
N ASP A 222 21.68 8.81 6.28
CA ASP A 222 21.60 10.21 6.73
C ASP A 222 21.80 10.33 8.24
N LEU A 223 21.25 9.38 9.00
CA LEU A 223 21.50 9.27 10.42
C LEU A 223 22.89 8.70 10.73
N GLY A 224 23.68 8.29 9.74
CA GLY A 224 25.00 7.68 9.90
C GLY A 224 24.97 6.30 10.57
N LEU A 225 23.81 5.67 10.69
CA LEU A 225 23.64 4.36 11.31
C LEU A 225 24.32 3.28 10.47
N LEU A 226 24.10 3.32 9.15
CA LEU A 226 24.68 2.40 8.17
C LEU A 226 25.18 3.19 6.96
N ASN A 227 26.46 3.02 6.60
CA ASN A 227 27.10 3.84 5.56
C ASN A 227 27.31 3.09 4.24
N GLY A 228 26.83 1.84 4.14
CA GLY A 228 27.15 0.94 3.03
C GLY A 228 28.61 0.49 3.02
N TYR A 229 29.06 0.01 1.87
CA TYR A 229 30.37 -0.59 1.64
C TYR A 229 31.28 0.32 0.81
N PRO A 230 32.62 0.15 0.89
CA PRO A 230 33.56 0.99 0.15
C PRO A 230 33.40 0.99 -1.38
N ASP A 231 32.71 -0.01 -1.94
CA ASP A 231 32.44 -0.14 -3.37
C ASP A 231 31.18 0.63 -3.82
N GLY A 232 30.57 1.44 -2.94
CA GLY A 232 29.40 2.25 -3.28
C GLY A 232 28.10 1.45 -3.33
N ARG A 233 28.05 0.28 -2.67
CA ARG A 233 26.84 -0.53 -2.50
C ARG A 233 26.33 -0.53 -1.06
N PHE A 234 25.06 -0.83 -0.87
CA PHE A 234 24.43 -1.05 0.42
C PHE A 234 24.20 -2.54 0.75
N LEU A 235 24.02 -3.38 -0.28
CA LEU A 235 23.69 -4.80 -0.20
C LEU A 235 22.37 -5.07 0.57
N PRO A 236 21.21 -4.55 0.11
CA PRO A 236 19.95 -4.60 0.85
C PRO A 236 19.46 -6.02 1.16
N ASP A 237 19.73 -7.00 0.29
CA ASP A 237 19.30 -8.40 0.47
C ASP A 237 20.31 -9.25 1.28
N LYS A 238 21.45 -8.67 1.66
CA LYS A 238 22.47 -9.39 2.45
C LYS A 238 22.06 -9.39 3.92
N ASN A 239 22.10 -10.56 4.55
CA ASN A 239 21.95 -10.67 6.00
C ASN A 239 23.00 -9.82 6.73
N LEU A 240 22.53 -8.96 7.63
CA LEU A 240 23.37 -8.13 8.49
C LEU A 240 24.11 -9.01 9.51
N THR A 241 25.40 -8.76 9.70
CA THR A 241 26.16 -9.42 10.77
C THR A 241 25.78 -8.86 12.14
N ARG A 242 25.99 -9.65 13.20
CA ARG A 242 25.77 -9.20 14.59
C ARG A 242 26.59 -7.95 14.95
N ALA A 243 27.79 -7.82 14.38
CA ALA A 243 28.66 -6.68 14.61
C ALA A 243 28.13 -5.41 13.93
N GLU A 244 27.72 -5.48 12.67
CA GLU A 244 27.11 -4.36 11.95
C GLU A 244 25.84 -3.87 12.65
N PHE A 245 25.00 -4.80 13.13
CA PHE A 245 23.81 -4.46 13.91
C PHE A 245 24.15 -3.73 15.22
N ALA A 246 25.12 -4.25 15.99
CA ALA A 246 25.53 -3.64 17.25
C ALA A 246 26.11 -2.23 17.05
N VAL A 247 26.88 -2.01 15.98
CA VAL A 247 27.40 -0.69 15.61
C VAL A 247 26.27 0.28 15.28
N ALA A 248 25.29 -0.13 14.48
CA ALA A 248 24.14 0.71 14.14
C ALA A 248 23.34 1.10 15.40
N LEU A 249 23.11 0.15 16.33
CA LEU A 249 22.45 0.43 17.61
C LEU A 249 23.22 1.41 18.48
N MET A 250 24.55 1.26 18.59
CA MET A 250 25.38 2.18 19.37
C MET A 250 25.31 3.61 18.82
N ARG A 251 25.40 3.76 17.48
CA ARG A 251 25.28 5.07 16.82
C ARG A 251 23.90 5.70 17.03
N LEU A 252 22.85 4.89 17.02
CA LEU A 252 21.50 5.37 17.32
C LEU A 252 21.39 5.82 18.78
N TYR A 253 21.89 5.01 19.72
CA TYR A 253 21.87 5.35 21.14
C TYR A 253 22.60 6.67 21.44
N ASP A 254 23.75 6.91 20.81
CA ASP A 254 24.50 8.16 21.00
C ASP A 254 23.78 9.39 20.44
N LYS A 255 22.90 9.22 19.44
CA LYS A 255 22.07 10.31 18.87
C LYS A 255 20.82 10.63 19.66
N LEU A 256 20.41 9.73 20.56
CA LEU A 256 19.22 9.90 21.41
C LEU A 256 19.53 10.50 22.78
N LYS A 257 20.82 10.74 23.08
CA LYS A 257 21.27 11.49 24.26
C LYS A 257 21.33 12.98 23.96
#